data_AF-A0A0B3Y5L3-F1
#
_entry.id   AF-A0A0B3Y5L3-F1
#
_cell.length_a   1.000
_cell.length_b   1.000
_cell.length_c   1.000
_cell.angle_alpha   90.00
_cell.angle_beta   90.00
_cell.angle_gamma   90.00
#
_symmetry.space_group_name_H-M   'P 1'
#
loop_
_entity.id
_entity.type
_entity.pdbx_description
1 polymer ?
#
loop_
_entity_poly.entity_id
_entity_poly.type
_entity_poly.pdbx_seq_one_letter_code
_entity_poly.pdbx_strand_id
1 'polypeptide(L)'
;MDSDIKLDISFRFFSLSEELANEIKSIDEASSCRPNRKLGGFVVCVPLTPSTLEFVASFVTSHNVEVENTDIFVSFATEYDSRIITLPNIISKASFSIGSPVTLSYTVG
;
A
#
# COMPACT_ATOMS: atom_id res chain seq x y z
N MET A 1 14.35 -8.95 25.25
CA MET A 1 14.83 -8.86 23.86
C MET A 1 13.70 -8.21 23.08
N ASP A 2 13.92 -7.03 22.53
CA ASP A 2 12.93 -6.41 21.66
C ASP A 2 12.76 -7.32 20.44
N SER A 3 11.59 -7.93 20.32
CA SER A 3 11.17 -8.53 19.05
C SER A 3 11.06 -7.37 18.05
N ASP A 4 11.88 -7.39 17.01
CA ASP A 4 11.75 -6.43 15.91
C ASP A 4 10.32 -6.52 15.38
N ILE A 5 9.53 -5.46 15.57
CA ILE A 5 8.15 -5.41 15.11
C ILE A 5 8.19 -5.46 13.58
N LYS A 6 7.61 -6.51 13.01
CA LYS A 6 7.50 -6.63 11.56
C LYS A 6 6.43 -5.66 11.06
N LEU A 7 6.88 -4.67 10.28
CA LEU A 7 6.03 -3.74 9.55
C LEU A 7 5.80 -4.26 8.15
N ASP A 8 4.54 -4.47 7.78
CA ASP A 8 4.13 -4.70 6.40
C ASP A 8 3.62 -3.38 5.81
N ILE A 9 4.30 -2.90 4.76
CA ILE A 9 4.02 -1.61 4.12
C ILE A 9 3.71 -1.86 2.65
N SER A 10 2.55 -1.38 2.21
CA SER A 10 2.10 -1.56 0.83
C SER A 10 1.37 -0.32 0.33
N PHE A 11 1.47 -0.04 -0.96
CA PHE A 11 0.55 0.85 -1.64
C PHE A 11 -0.66 0.04 -2.10
N ARG A 12 -1.88 0.51 -1.81
CA ARG A 12 -3.10 -0.17 -2.23
C ARG A 12 -3.90 0.69 -3.19
N PHE A 13 -4.38 0.05 -4.23
CA PHE A 13 -5.44 0.54 -5.08
C PHE A 13 -6.74 -0.11 -4.64
N PHE A 14 -7.82 0.66 -4.50
CA PHE A 14 -9.10 0.14 -4.03
C PHE A 14 -10.01 -0.33 -5.15
N SER A 15 -9.91 0.23 -6.35
CA SER A 15 -10.84 -0.03 -7.45
C SER A 15 -10.18 0.17 -8.82
N LEU A 16 -9.28 -0.75 -9.19
CA LEU A 16 -8.77 -0.81 -10.57
C LEU A 16 -9.71 -1.60 -11.47
N SER A 17 -9.69 -1.30 -12.77
CA SER A 17 -10.28 -2.17 -13.79
C SER A 17 -9.50 -3.49 -13.87
N GLU A 18 -10.10 -4.49 -14.53
CA GLU A 18 -9.44 -5.78 -14.71
C GLU A 18 -8.14 -5.67 -15.52
N GLU A 19 -8.15 -4.83 -16.55
CA GLU A 19 -6.99 -4.57 -17.41
C GLU A 19 -5.83 -4.00 -16.61
N LEU A 20 -6.08 -2.93 -15.84
CA LEU A 20 -5.09 -2.28 -14.99
C LEU A 20 -4.58 -3.19 -13.88
N ALA A 21 -5.46 -3.98 -13.27
CA ALA A 21 -5.06 -4.96 -12.26
C ALA A 21 -4.15 -6.07 -12.83
N ASN A 22 -4.40 -6.49 -14.07
CA ASN A 22 -3.58 -7.50 -14.74
C ASN A 22 -2.23 -6.94 -15.22
N GLU A 23 -2.17 -5.67 -15.60
CA GLU A 23 -0.90 -4.98 -15.90
C GLU A 23 0.03 -5.02 -14.68
N ILE A 24 -0.44 -4.64 -13.49
CA ILE A 24 0.39 -4.66 -12.27
C ILE A 24 0.84 -6.09 -11.93
N LYS A 25 -0.04 -7.09 -12.07
CA LYS A 25 0.33 -8.51 -11.85
C LYS A 25 1.43 -8.98 -12.80
N SER A 26 1.41 -8.54 -14.04
CA SER A 26 2.37 -8.99 -15.07
C SER A 26 3.81 -8.56 -14.78
N ILE A 27 3.98 -7.53 -13.94
CA ILE A 27 5.28 -6.95 -13.58
C ILE A 27 5.79 -7.53 -12.24
N ASP A 28 5.04 -8.47 -11.64
CA ASP A 28 5.35 -9.13 -10.34
C ASP A 28 5.55 -8.15 -9.17
N GLU A 29 4.98 -6.94 -9.27
CA GLU A 29 5.05 -5.94 -8.21
C GLU A 29 3.89 -6.06 -7.21
N ALA A 30 2.81 -6.78 -7.54
CA ALA A 30 1.67 -6.96 -6.65
C ALA A 30 1.86 -8.13 -5.67
N SER A 31 1.74 -7.85 -4.37
CA SER A 31 1.65 -8.89 -3.33
C SER A 31 0.27 -9.51 -3.22
N SER A 32 -0.78 -8.80 -3.66
CA SER A 32 -2.11 -9.37 -3.77
C SER A 32 -2.99 -8.62 -4.77
N CYS A 33 -3.92 -9.34 -5.39
CA CYS A 33 -4.98 -8.76 -6.21
C CYS A 33 -6.28 -9.54 -5.97
N ARG A 34 -7.35 -8.83 -5.63
CA ARG A 34 -8.67 -9.43 -5.36
C ARG A 34 -9.82 -8.53 -5.80
N PRO A 35 -10.97 -9.08 -6.19
CA PRO A 35 -12.16 -8.26 -6.47
C PRO A 35 -12.59 -7.44 -5.25
N ASN A 36 -12.92 -6.17 -5.45
CA ASN A 36 -13.53 -5.33 -4.42
C ASN A 36 -15.06 -5.45 -4.48
N ARG A 37 -15.65 -6.17 -3.53
CA ARG A 37 -17.11 -6.37 -3.47
C ARG A 37 -17.90 -5.12 -3.08
N LYS A 38 -17.26 -4.09 -2.51
CA LYS A 38 -17.94 -2.88 -2.03
C LYS A 38 -17.95 -1.77 -3.08
N LEU A 39 -16.80 -1.51 -3.70
CA LEU A 39 -16.64 -0.41 -4.65
C LEU A 39 -16.72 -0.86 -6.11
N GLY A 40 -16.66 -2.18 -6.37
CA GLY A 40 -16.42 -2.70 -7.71
C GLY A 40 -14.93 -2.67 -8.08
N GLY A 41 -14.56 -3.29 -9.20
CA GLY A 41 -13.18 -3.39 -9.63
C GLY A 41 -12.32 -4.30 -8.74
N PHE A 42 -11.02 -4.04 -8.70
CA PHE A 42 -10.03 -4.84 -7.99
C PHE A 42 -9.26 -4.02 -6.94
N VAL A 43 -9.09 -4.61 -5.76
CA VAL A 43 -8.09 -4.19 -4.79
C VAL A 43 -6.76 -4.82 -5.17
N VAL A 44 -5.73 -4.00 -5.35
CA VAL A 44 -4.36 -4.45 -5.64
C VAL A 44 -3.43 -3.87 -4.59
N CYS A 45 -2.60 -4.71 -3.97
CA CYS A 45 -1.57 -4.28 -3.03
C CYS A 45 -0.19 -4.49 -3.65
N VAL A 46 0.65 -3.46 -3.61
CA VAL A 46 2.04 -3.46 -4.09
C VAL A 46 2.93 -3.22 -2.87
N PRO A 47 3.88 -4.11 -2.51
CA PRO A 47 4.83 -3.84 -1.43
C PRO A 47 5.57 -2.52 -1.69
N LEU A 48 5.65 -1.67 -0.69
CA LEU A 48 6.28 -0.36 -0.86
C LEU A 48 7.79 -0.46 -0.64
N THR A 49 8.54 -0.38 -1.73
CA THR A 49 10.01 -0.35 -1.78
C THR A 49 10.43 0.84 -2.65
N PRO A 50 11.71 1.25 -2.65
CA PRO A 50 12.14 2.36 -3.51
C PRO A 50 11.84 2.14 -5.00
N SER A 51 11.98 0.91 -5.51
CA SER A 51 11.69 0.58 -6.91
C SER A 51 10.19 0.62 -7.20
N THR A 52 9.36 0.00 -6.35
CA THR A 52 7.92 -0.02 -6.57
C THR A 52 7.28 1.34 -6.34
N LEU A 53 7.88 2.23 -5.55
CA LEU A 53 7.42 3.61 -5.41
C LEU A 53 7.47 4.37 -6.74
N GLU A 54 8.58 4.25 -7.49
CA GLU A 54 8.72 4.89 -8.80
C GLU A 54 7.70 4.34 -9.80
N PHE A 55 7.51 3.02 -9.80
CA PHE A 55 6.48 2.37 -10.61
C PHE A 55 5.08 2.87 -10.26
N VAL A 56 4.68 2.81 -8.98
CA VAL A 56 3.34 3.21 -8.53
C VAL A 56 3.08 4.67 -8.86
N ALA A 57 4.03 5.58 -8.62
CA ALA A 57 3.86 7.00 -8.94
C ALA A 57 3.65 7.21 -10.45
N SER A 58 4.42 6.50 -11.28
CA SER A 58 4.28 6.54 -12.73
C SER A 58 2.94 5.95 -13.18
N PHE A 59 2.51 4.85 -12.56
CA PHE A 59 1.26 4.17 -12.86
C PHE A 59 0.04 5.04 -12.52
N VAL A 60 0.03 5.64 -11.32
CA VAL A 60 -1.04 6.56 -10.89
C VAL A 60 -1.17 7.72 -11.85
N THR A 61 -0.03 8.32 -12.25
CA THR A 61 -0.01 9.46 -13.17
C THR A 61 -0.45 9.08 -14.58
N SER A 62 0.08 7.99 -15.13
CA SER A 62 -0.16 7.58 -16.53
C SER A 62 -1.61 7.13 -16.77
N HIS A 63 -2.22 6.52 -15.74
CA HIS A 63 -3.58 6.01 -15.81
C HIS A 63 -4.62 6.93 -15.16
N ASN A 64 -4.23 8.13 -14.72
CA ASN A 64 -5.10 9.08 -14.01
C ASN A 64 -5.87 8.42 -12.85
N VAL A 65 -5.19 7.59 -12.06
CA VAL A 65 -5.82 6.94 -10.90
C VAL A 65 -6.18 7.99 -9.88
N GLU A 66 -7.45 8.01 -9.48
CA GLU A 66 -7.93 8.91 -8.43
C GLU A 66 -7.27 8.58 -7.09
N VAL A 67 -6.62 9.57 -6.49
CA VAL A 67 -5.87 9.39 -5.24
C VAL A 67 -6.76 8.93 -4.08
N GLU A 68 -8.03 9.34 -4.07
CA GLU A 68 -9.04 8.88 -3.11
C GLU A 68 -9.32 7.37 -3.18
N ASN A 69 -9.02 6.75 -4.32
CA ASN A 69 -9.10 5.31 -4.54
C ASN A 69 -7.79 4.59 -4.22
N THR A 70 -6.89 5.22 -3.45
CA THR A 70 -5.61 4.65 -3.04
C THR A 70 -5.27 4.93 -1.58
N ASP A 71 -4.38 4.13 -1.01
CA ASP A 71 -3.69 4.49 0.22
C ASP A 71 -2.31 3.85 0.35
N ILE A 72 -1.54 4.34 1.31
CA ILE A 72 -0.33 3.69 1.83
C ILE A 72 -0.74 2.95 3.09
N PHE A 73 -0.82 1.64 3.00
CA PHE A 73 -1.23 0.77 4.08
C PHE A 73 -0.04 0.28 4.88
N VAL A 74 -0.06 0.59 6.18
CA VAL A 74 0.94 0.16 7.16
C VAL A 74 0.26 -0.75 8.16
N SER A 75 0.75 -1.98 8.28
CA SER A 75 0.24 -2.98 9.21
C SER A 75 1.35 -3.51 10.10
N PHE A 76 1.07 -3.63 11.39
CA PHE A 76 1.95 -4.29 12.34
C PHE A 76 1.16 -4.90 13.50
N ALA A 77 1.75 -5.93 14.11
CA ALA A 77 1.23 -6.57 15.31
C ALA A 77 2.25 -6.41 16.45
N THR A 78 1.74 -6.29 17.67
CA THR A 78 2.58 -6.13 18.86
C THR A 78 1.95 -6.80 20.08
N GLU A 79 2.78 -7.24 21.01
CA GLU A 79 2.35 -7.81 22.30
C GLU A 79 1.93 -6.73 23.32
N TYR A 80 2.21 -5.45 23.04
CA TYR A 80 1.99 -4.35 23.98
C TYR A 80 1.26 -3.19 23.30
N ASP A 81 0.27 -2.64 23.98
CA ASP A 81 -0.47 -1.44 23.55
C ASP A 81 0.36 -0.14 23.63
N SER A 82 1.50 -0.18 24.34
CA SER A 82 2.37 0.97 24.58
C SER A 82 3.57 1.06 23.63
N ARG A 83 3.67 0.19 22.62
CA ARG A 83 4.81 0.21 21.70
C ARG A 83 4.77 1.44 20.80
N ILE A 84 5.91 2.13 20.76
CA ILE A 84 6.14 3.27 19.86
C ILE A 84 6.94 2.76 18.66
N ILE A 85 6.45 3.05 17.46
CA ILE A 85 7.10 2.67 16.21
C ILE A 85 7.39 3.92 15.40
N THR A 86 8.64 4.06 14.98
CA THR A 86 9.03 5.07 14.01
C THR A 86 8.74 4.54 12.61
N LEU A 87 7.87 5.24 11.87
CA LEU A 87 7.57 4.89 10.49
C LEU A 87 8.76 5.19 9.58
N PRO A 88 9.13 4.28 8.66
CA PRO A 88 10.21 4.52 7.72
C PRO A 88 9.87 5.66 6.75
N ASN A 89 10.90 6.43 6.37
CA ASN A 89 10.77 7.63 5.53
C ASN A 89 10.13 7.35 4.15
N ILE A 90 10.12 6.10 3.68
CA ILE A 90 9.47 5.73 2.41
C ILE A 90 7.97 6.03 2.42
N ILE A 91 7.30 5.93 3.58
CA ILE A 91 5.87 6.26 3.72
C ILE A 91 5.65 7.75 3.47
N SER A 92 6.46 8.61 4.10
CA SER A 92 6.39 10.05 3.91
C SER A 92 6.69 10.46 2.48
N LYS A 93 7.69 9.83 1.85
CA LYS A 93 8.01 10.04 0.42
C LYS A 93 6.83 9.69 -0.48
N ALA A 94 6.25 8.51 -0.30
CA ALA A 94 5.12 8.05 -1.10
C ALA A 94 3.89 8.96 -0.94
N SER A 95 3.59 9.37 0.29
CA SER A 95 2.44 10.25 0.57
C SER A 95 2.65 11.62 -0.05
N PHE A 96 3.87 12.16 0.02
CA PHE A 96 4.20 13.44 -0.61
C PHE A 96 4.19 13.36 -2.15
N SER A 97 4.74 12.30 -2.74
CA SER A 97 4.88 12.20 -4.20
C SER A 97 3.58 11.84 -4.92
N ILE A 98 2.75 10.99 -4.32
CA ILE A 98 1.52 10.48 -4.94
C ILE A 98 0.28 11.24 -4.42
N GLY A 99 0.35 11.79 -3.21
CA GLY A 99 -0.77 12.44 -2.54
C GLY A 99 -1.68 11.47 -1.78
N SER A 100 -1.39 10.17 -1.78
CA SER A 100 -2.24 9.16 -1.14
C SER A 100 -2.22 9.28 0.39
N PRO A 101 -3.38 9.06 1.05
CA PRO A 101 -3.45 9.01 2.50
C PRO A 101 -2.71 7.80 3.07
N VAL A 102 -2.32 7.88 4.34
CA VAL A 102 -1.73 6.75 5.07
C VAL A 102 -2.80 6.10 5.94
N THR A 103 -3.01 4.80 5.77
CA THR A 103 -3.90 4.00 6.61
C THR A 103 -3.07 3.10 7.51
N LEU A 104 -3.31 3.19 8.81
CA LEU A 104 -2.61 2.41 9.82
C LEU A 104 -3.52 1.32 10.38
N SER A 105 -3.03 0.09 10.42
CA SER A 105 -3.66 -1.05 11.07
C SER A 105 -2.73 -1.58 12.15
N TYR A 106 -3.11 -1.43 13.41
CA TYR A 106 -2.38 -1.97 14.55
C TYR A 106 -3.20 -3.08 15.21
N THR A 107 -2.54 -4.16 15.58
CA THR A 107 -3.17 -5.27 16.32
C THR A 107 -2.36 -5.55 17.58
N VAL A 108 -3.02 -5.61 18.73
CA VAL A 108 -2.44 -6.07 19.99
C VAL A 108 -2.84 -7.52 20.19
N GLY A 109 -1.87 -8.42 20.41
CA GLY A 109 -2.07 -9.87 20.50
C GLY A 109 -1.34 -10.51 21.66
#